data_AF-A0A2I0JMG2-F1
#
_entry.id   AF-A0A2I0JMG2-F1
#
_cell.length_a   1.000
_cell.length_b   1.000
_cell.length_c   1.000
_cell.angle_alpha   90.00
_cell.angle_beta   90.00
_cell.angle_gamma   90.00
#
_symmetry.space_group_name_H-M   'P 1'
#
loop_
_entity.id
_entity.type
_entity.pdbx_description
1 polymer ?
#
loop_
_entity_poly.entity_id
_entity_poly.type
_entity_poly.pdbx_seq_one_letter_code
_entity_poly.pdbx_strand_id
1 'polypeptide(L)'
;MAAAATVPFSASRFLHRPSSLAELRARFASTCALSKVGPQLLLRRGSVPARELVIRAARTESKGVSSGFRAPQFQLEEPLTGKMWSLEDFESYPALL
;
A
#
# COMPACT_ATOMS: atom_id res chain seq x y z
N MET A 1 40.01 51.20 -9.05
CA MET A 1 39.68 50.94 -7.63
C MET A 1 38.54 49.91 -7.63
N ALA A 2 38.86 48.62 -7.53
CA ALA A 2 37.88 47.53 -7.65
C ALA A 2 37.64 46.91 -6.27
N ALA A 3 36.40 46.93 -5.81
CA ALA A 3 35.99 46.40 -4.52
C ALA A 3 35.48 44.96 -4.70
N ALA A 4 36.13 44.00 -4.03
CA ALA A 4 35.68 42.62 -3.97
C ALA A 4 34.70 42.47 -2.80
N ALA A 5 33.46 42.05 -3.09
CA ALA A 5 32.46 41.74 -2.08
C ALA A 5 32.47 40.23 -1.77
N THR A 6 32.79 39.88 -0.53
CA THR A 6 32.69 38.51 0.00
C THR A 6 31.27 38.28 0.52
N VAL A 7 30.56 37.30 -0.04
CA VAL A 7 29.27 36.84 0.47
C VAL A 7 29.47 35.70 1.48
N PRO A 8 28.90 35.76 2.69
CA PRO A 8 28.99 34.67 3.65
C PRO A 8 27.99 33.56 3.30
N PHE A 9 28.50 32.33 3.19
CA PHE A 9 27.69 31.12 3.07
C PHE A 9 27.26 30.67 4.48
N SER A 10 25.97 30.74 4.78
CA SER A 10 25.40 30.30 6.06
C SER A 10 25.09 28.81 5.99
N ALA A 11 25.86 28.00 6.73
CA ALA A 11 25.67 26.56 6.81
C ALA A 11 24.48 26.23 7.73
N SER A 12 23.35 25.84 7.15
CA SER A 12 22.21 25.29 7.87
C SER A 12 22.54 23.87 8.34
N ARG A 13 22.74 23.72 9.66
CA ARG A 13 22.89 22.41 10.32
C ARG A 13 21.55 21.67 10.26
N PHE A 14 21.44 20.68 9.39
CA PHE A 14 20.31 19.76 9.35
C PHE A 14 20.26 18.96 10.65
N LEU A 15 19.28 19.26 11.49
CA LEU A 15 18.94 18.42 12.64
C LEU A 15 18.37 17.11 12.10
N HIS A 16 19.11 16.03 12.33
CA HIS A 16 18.69 14.67 12.01
C HIS A 16 17.43 14.34 12.83
N ARG A 17 16.25 14.34 12.19
CA ARG A 17 15.00 13.94 12.83
C ARG A 17 14.92 12.42 12.82
N PRO A 18 15.02 11.72 13.97
CA PRO A 18 14.78 10.30 14.01
C PRO A 18 13.29 10.04 13.73
N SER A 19 12.99 9.17 12.76
CA SER A 19 11.64 8.73 12.44
C SER A 19 11.17 7.69 13.46
N SER A 20 10.34 8.12 14.42
CA SER A 20 9.60 7.25 15.33
C SER A 20 8.49 6.52 14.57
N LEU A 21 8.78 5.34 14.03
CA LEU A 21 7.79 4.40 13.48
C LEU A 21 7.32 3.34 14.50
N ALA A 22 7.70 3.48 15.78
CA ALA A 22 7.34 2.53 16.83
C ALA A 22 5.91 2.73 17.38
N GLU A 23 5.33 3.92 17.27
CA GLU A 23 4.04 4.24 17.93
C GLU A 23 2.79 3.67 17.23
N LEU A 24 2.87 3.25 15.96
CA LEU A 24 1.68 2.76 15.25
C LEU A 24 1.35 1.28 15.54
N ARG A 25 2.26 0.52 16.18
CA ARG A 25 2.03 -0.90 16.50
C ARG A 25 1.10 -1.12 17.69
N ALA A 26 0.97 -0.15 18.59
CA ALA A 26 0.23 -0.34 19.84
C ALA A 26 -1.31 -0.26 19.69
N ARG A 27 -1.84 0.28 18.58
CA ARG A 27 -3.30 0.44 18.41
C ARG A 27 -4.02 -0.79 17.86
N PHE A 28 -3.29 -1.77 17.31
CA PHE A 28 -3.90 -2.96 16.69
C PHE A 28 -4.05 -4.12 17.66
N ALA A 29 -3.53 -4.03 18.88
CA ALA A 29 -3.86 -4.95 19.97
C ALA A 29 -5.09 -4.44 20.74
N SER A 30 -6.14 -4.05 20.02
CA SER A 30 -7.43 -3.79 20.66
C SER A 30 -8.05 -5.14 21.00
N THR A 31 -8.09 -5.41 22.29
CA THR A 31 -8.70 -6.58 22.94
C THR A 31 -10.13 -6.82 22.45
N CYS A 32 -10.30 -7.76 21.51
CA CYS A 32 -11.58 -8.41 21.29
C CYS A 32 -11.84 -9.37 22.45
N ALA A 33 -12.30 -8.84 23.59
CA ALA A 33 -12.95 -9.66 24.61
C ALA A 33 -14.29 -10.14 24.05
N LEU A 34 -14.26 -11.30 23.39
CA LEU A 34 -15.43 -11.99 22.86
C LEU A 34 -16.35 -12.37 24.02
N SER A 35 -17.44 -11.64 24.20
CA SER A 35 -18.48 -11.98 25.16
C SER A 35 -19.12 -13.32 24.75
N LYS A 36 -19.01 -14.30 25.64
CA LYS A 36 -19.69 -15.60 25.58
C LYS A 36 -21.20 -15.40 25.63
N VAL A 37 -21.85 -15.16 24.49
CA VAL A 37 -23.28 -15.45 24.32
C VAL A 37 -23.46 -15.98 22.90
N GLY A 38 -23.32 -17.30 22.75
CA GLY A 38 -23.46 -17.97 21.46
C GLY A 38 -24.93 -18.09 21.04
N PRO A 39 -25.28 -17.93 19.75
CA PRO A 39 -26.57 -18.37 19.27
C PRO A 39 -26.52 -19.90 19.12
N GLN A 40 -27.36 -20.62 19.87
CA GLN A 40 -27.62 -22.02 19.58
C GLN A 40 -28.40 -22.12 18.27
N LEU A 41 -27.66 -22.16 17.15
CA LEU A 41 -28.22 -22.46 15.84
C LEU A 41 -28.49 -23.96 15.80
N LEU A 42 -29.75 -24.30 16.06
CA LEU A 42 -30.31 -25.64 15.88
C LEU A 42 -29.97 -26.14 14.46
N LEU A 43 -29.15 -27.18 14.40
CA LEU A 43 -28.88 -27.97 13.20
C LEU A 43 -30.23 -28.49 12.65
N ARG A 44 -30.84 -27.79 11.69
CA ARG A 44 -31.97 -28.35 10.95
C ARG A 44 -31.45 -29.06 9.70
N ARG A 45 -31.22 -30.35 9.90
CA ARG A 45 -31.04 -31.38 8.87
C ARG A 45 -32.15 -31.27 7.82
N GLY A 46 -31.79 -30.90 6.60
CA GLY A 46 -32.61 -30.99 5.40
C GLY A 46 -31.70 -31.34 4.24
N SER A 47 -31.74 -32.61 3.81
CA SER A 47 -30.85 -33.16 2.80
C SER A 47 -31.26 -32.71 1.40
N VAL A 48 -30.60 -31.68 0.90
CA VAL A 48 -30.17 -31.63 -0.50
C VAL A 48 -28.65 -31.52 -0.41
N PRO A 49 -27.85 -32.35 -1.10
CA PRO A 49 -26.45 -32.05 -1.26
C PRO A 49 -26.38 -30.82 -2.16
N ALA A 50 -26.54 -29.63 -1.56
CA ALA A 50 -26.09 -28.40 -2.17
C ALA A 50 -24.61 -28.64 -2.42
N ARG A 51 -24.25 -28.82 -3.70
CA ARG A 51 -22.85 -28.94 -4.10
C ARG A 51 -22.19 -27.65 -3.64
N GLU A 52 -21.52 -27.71 -2.50
CA GLU A 52 -20.86 -26.57 -1.89
C GLU A 52 -19.69 -26.21 -2.81
N LEU A 53 -19.91 -25.24 -3.69
CA LEU A 53 -18.87 -24.70 -4.55
C LEU A 53 -17.95 -23.87 -3.67
N VAL A 54 -16.92 -24.51 -3.11
CA VAL A 54 -15.86 -23.84 -2.36
C VAL A 54 -14.97 -23.10 -3.35
N ILE A 55 -15.27 -21.83 -3.60
CA ILE A 55 -14.41 -20.95 -4.40
C ILE A 55 -13.21 -20.55 -3.55
N ARG A 56 -12.02 -21.02 -3.91
CA ARG A 56 -10.75 -20.63 -3.27
C ARG A 56 -10.05 -19.61 -4.14
N ALA A 57 -9.96 -18.36 -3.69
CA ALA A 57 -9.08 -17.39 -4.31
C ALA A 57 -7.62 -17.74 -3.98
N ALA A 58 -6.76 -17.76 -4.99
CA ALA A 58 -5.32 -17.84 -4.77
C ALA A 58 -4.84 -16.52 -4.14
N ARG A 59 -4.08 -16.60 -3.04
CA ARG A 59 -3.51 -15.43 -2.40
C ARG A 59 -2.24 -15.03 -3.16
N THR A 60 -2.32 -13.95 -3.92
CA THR A 60 -1.14 -13.29 -4.49
C THR A 60 -0.63 -12.29 -3.46
N GLU A 61 0.34 -12.69 -2.65
CA GLU A 61 1.01 -11.75 -1.74
C GLU A 61 2.09 -10.97 -2.49
N SER A 62 2.16 -9.67 -2.24
CA SER A 62 3.26 -8.85 -2.74
C SER A 62 4.49 -9.06 -1.86
N LYS A 63 5.66 -9.19 -2.49
CA LYS A 63 6.92 -8.90 -1.78
C LYS A 63 6.97 -7.40 -1.63
N GLY A 64 6.89 -6.89 -0.40
CA GLY A 64 6.96 -5.47 -0.13
C GLY A 64 8.19 -4.86 -0.79
N VAL A 65 7.99 -3.89 -1.67
CA VAL A 65 9.05 -3.11 -2.31
C VAL A 65 9.39 -1.92 -1.41
N SER A 66 10.68 -1.60 -1.29
CA SER A 66 11.12 -0.40 -0.58
C SER A 66 10.64 0.86 -1.30
N SER A 67 10.36 1.92 -0.53
CA SER A 67 10.05 3.23 -1.10
C SER A 67 11.20 3.72 -2.00
N GLY A 68 10.85 4.32 -3.14
CA GLY A 68 11.82 4.76 -4.17
C GLY A 68 12.15 3.72 -5.24
N PHE A 69 11.56 2.51 -5.18
CA PHE A 69 11.65 1.55 -6.27
C PHE A 69 10.83 2.01 -7.49
N ARG A 70 11.43 1.95 -8.70
CA ARG A 70 10.72 2.23 -9.95
C ARG A 70 9.67 1.15 -10.19
N ALA A 71 8.47 1.52 -10.61
CA ALA A 71 7.43 0.55 -10.94
C ALA A 71 7.91 -0.45 -12.02
N PRO A 72 7.40 -1.69 -12.02
CA PRO A 72 7.68 -2.65 -13.08
C PRO A 72 7.23 -2.12 -14.45
N GLN A 73 7.97 -2.50 -15.50
CA GLN A 73 7.58 -2.15 -16.87
C GLN A 73 6.28 -2.86 -17.26
N PHE A 74 5.35 -2.12 -17.88
CA PHE A 74 4.11 -2.68 -18.43
C PHE A 74 3.83 -2.12 -19.82
N GLN A 75 2.97 -2.82 -20.54
CA GLN A 75 2.37 -2.40 -21.79
C GLN A 75 0.91 -2.88 -21.79
N LEU A 76 -0.04 -1.95 -21.75
CA LEU A 76 -1.47 -2.25 -21.65
C LEU A 76 -2.24 -1.34 -22.60
N GLU A 77 -3.29 -1.87 -23.24
CA GLU A 77 -4.19 -1.04 -24.04
C GLU A 77 -5.16 -0.27 -23.14
N GLU A 78 -5.29 1.03 -23.41
CA GLU A 78 -6.25 1.89 -22.75
C GLU A 78 -7.68 1.42 -23.04
N PRO A 79 -8.51 1.16 -22.02
CA PRO A 79 -9.86 0.62 -22.22
C PRO A 79 -10.76 1.47 -23.12
N LEU A 80 -10.59 2.80 -23.09
CA LEU A 80 -11.48 3.74 -23.77
C LEU A 80 -10.99 4.14 -25.17
N THR A 81 -9.68 4.07 -25.42
CA THR A 81 -9.06 4.61 -26.63
C THR A 81 -8.30 3.55 -27.41
N GLY A 82 -7.98 2.42 -26.81
CA GLY A 82 -7.09 1.41 -27.39
C GLY A 82 -5.65 1.89 -27.57
N LYS A 83 -5.29 3.05 -26.98
CA LYS A 83 -3.92 3.54 -27.00
C LYS A 83 -3.07 2.61 -26.14
N MET A 84 -1.92 2.19 -26.65
CA MET A 84 -0.92 1.52 -25.82
C MET A 84 -0.37 2.48 -24.75
N TRP A 85 -0.48 2.07 -23.50
CA TRP A 85 0.10 2.73 -22.34
C TRP A 85 1.34 1.97 -21.89
N SER A 86 2.42 2.71 -21.66
CA SER A 86 3.63 2.19 -21.02
C SER A 86 3.96 2.99 -19.76
N LEU A 87 4.95 2.53 -19.00
CA LEU A 87 5.38 3.22 -17.79
C LEU A 87 5.87 4.64 -18.08
N GLU A 88 6.50 4.86 -19.23
CA GLU A 88 7.02 6.16 -19.66
C GLU A 88 5.93 7.22 -19.80
N ASP A 89 4.70 6.83 -20.19
CA ASP A 89 3.56 7.76 -20.31
C ASP A 89 3.19 8.41 -18.97
N PHE A 90 3.55 7.78 -17.84
CA PHE A 90 3.19 8.24 -16.49
C PHE A 90 4.36 8.83 -15.70
N GLU A 91 5.59 8.87 -16.23
CA GLU A 91 6.76 9.34 -15.46
C GLU A 91 6.73 10.84 -15.13
N SER A 92 6.00 11.63 -15.93
CA SER A 92 5.92 13.09 -15.74
C SER A 92 4.94 13.52 -14.65
N TYR A 93 4.11 12.59 -14.14
CA TYR A 93 3.02 12.90 -13.23
C TYR A 93 2.92 11.86 -12.10
N PRO A 94 2.53 12.24 -10.88
CA PRO A 94 2.25 11.24 -9.85
C PRO A 94 1.02 10.40 -10.24
N ALA A 95 1.18 9.08 -10.32
CA ALA A 95 0.14 8.15 -10.73
C ALA A 95 0.03 6.94 -9.79
N LEU A 96 -1.17 6.35 -9.72
CA LEU A 96 -1.42 5.05 -9.11
C LEU A 96 -1.43 4.00 -10.24
N LEU A 97 -0.39 3.17 -10.25
CA LEU A 97 -0.14 2.14 -11.25
C LEU A 97 -0.34 0.75 -10.65
#